data_AF-A0AAV0WNR1-F1
#
_entry.id   AF-A0AAV0WNR1-F1
#
_cell.length_a   1.000
_cell.length_b   1.000
_cell.length_c   1.000
_cell.angle_alpha   90.00
_cell.angle_beta   90.00
_cell.angle_gamma   90.00
#
_symmetry.space_group_name_H-M   'P 1'
#
loop_
_entity.id
_entity.type
_entity.pdbx_description
1 polymer ?
#
loop_
_entity_poly.entity_id
_entity_poly.type
_entity_poly.pdbx_seq_one_letter_code
_entity_poly.pdbx_strand_id
1 'polypeptide(L)'
;MRGHDDSGPISNCEKDNNDCNFRCLLSFRALSGDLTLKIHLMNLGKSAYISPIIKNEILQKYAALLTLIQKEILLKINQANFLTILADETYDIIIYLIEQMSLCVRYINDGCIREIQN
;
A
#
# COMPACT_ATOMS: atom_id res chain seq x y z
N MET A 1 3.46 -1.94 -13.37
CA MET A 1 2.81 -0.65 -13.05
C MET A 1 3.17 -0.25 -11.61
N ARG A 2 4.36 0.32 -11.38
CA ARG A 2 4.66 0.92 -10.06
C ARG A 2 4.08 2.33 -10.05
N GLY A 3 3.20 2.55 -9.07
CA GLY A 3 2.35 3.72 -8.93
C GLY A 3 3.13 5.02 -8.77
N HIS A 4 2.40 6.09 -9.10
CA HIS A 4 2.71 7.51 -9.03
C HIS A 4 3.75 7.90 -7.96
N ASP A 5 4.65 8.82 -8.29
CA ASP A 5 5.61 9.34 -7.32
C ASP A 5 4.86 10.01 -6.16
N ASP A 6 5.06 9.52 -4.93
CA ASP A 6 4.47 10.11 -3.74
C ASP A 6 5.11 11.47 -3.40
N SER A 7 6.25 11.78 -4.00
CA SER A 7 7.07 12.95 -3.67
C SER A 7 6.37 14.31 -3.88
N GLY A 8 6.89 15.34 -3.23
CA GLY A 8 6.40 16.73 -3.36
C GLY A 8 5.26 17.11 -2.41
N PRO A 9 4.90 18.42 -2.36
CA PRO A 9 3.95 18.96 -1.40
C PRO A 9 2.49 18.52 -1.66
N ILE A 10 1.74 18.25 -0.58
CA ILE A 10 0.29 18.00 -0.66
C ILE A 10 -0.41 19.37 -0.63
N SER A 11 -0.64 19.94 -1.81
CA SER A 11 -1.15 21.31 -1.95
C SER A 11 -2.66 21.43 -1.72
N ASN A 12 -3.42 20.33 -1.76
CA ASN A 12 -4.87 20.38 -1.59
C ASN A 12 -5.41 19.05 -1.04
N CYS A 13 -5.71 19.00 0.26
CA CYS A 13 -6.28 17.82 0.91
C CYS A 13 -7.73 17.52 0.49
N GLU A 14 -8.38 18.44 -0.22
CA GLU A 14 -9.81 18.41 -0.57
C GLU A 14 -10.08 18.01 -2.03
N LYS A 15 -9.05 17.86 -2.87
CA LYS A 15 -9.24 17.40 -4.26
C LYS A 15 -8.97 15.91 -4.33
N ASP A 16 -9.91 15.18 -4.94
CA ASP A 16 -9.73 13.82 -5.46
C ASP A 16 -8.75 13.83 -6.65
N ASN A 17 -7.53 14.26 -6.40
CA ASN A 17 -6.43 13.98 -7.29
C ASN A 17 -6.11 12.50 -7.10
N ASN A 18 -5.72 11.82 -8.18
CA ASN A 18 -5.33 10.42 -8.23
C ASN A 18 -3.98 10.19 -7.51
N ASP A 19 -3.86 10.74 -6.31
CA ASP A 19 -2.71 10.77 -5.44
C ASP A 19 -2.50 9.37 -4.88
N CYS A 20 -1.24 8.97 -4.74
CA CYS A 20 -0.89 7.66 -4.21
C CYS A 20 -1.46 7.41 -2.79
N ASN A 21 -1.68 6.14 -2.46
CA ASN A 21 -2.41 5.68 -1.28
C ASN A 21 -1.97 6.35 0.04
N PHE A 22 -0.67 6.64 0.18
CA PHE A 22 -0.14 7.26 1.39
C PHE A 22 -0.56 8.74 1.55
N ARG A 23 -0.57 9.51 0.44
CA ARG A 23 -1.07 10.89 0.42
C ARG A 23 -2.57 10.95 0.71
N CYS A 24 -3.35 10.00 0.20
CA CYS A 24 -4.76 9.87 0.51
C CYS A 24 -4.97 9.63 2.01
N LEU A 25 -4.20 8.73 2.63
CA LEU A 25 -4.27 8.45 4.07
C LEU A 25 -3.93 9.69 4.93
N LEU A 26 -2.89 10.44 4.56
CA LEU A 26 -2.52 11.68 5.25
C LEU A 26 -3.63 12.74 5.14
N SER A 27 -4.21 12.89 3.94
CA SER A 27 -5.31 13.82 3.70
C SER A 27 -6.56 13.43 4.47
N PHE A 28 -6.93 12.14 4.47
CA PHE A 28 -8.02 11.60 5.28
C PHE A 28 -7.85 11.93 6.76
N ARG A 29 -6.63 11.74 7.30
CA ARG A 29 -6.36 12.02 8.72
C ARG A 29 -6.46 13.52 9.04
N ALA A 30 -5.92 14.37 8.17
CA ALA A 30 -6.02 15.82 8.30
C ALA A 30 -7.48 16.32 8.22
N LEU A 31 -8.30 15.73 7.34
CA LEU A 31 -9.72 16.05 7.21
C LEU A 31 -10.55 15.50 8.38
N SER A 32 -10.13 14.42 9.02
CA SER A 32 -10.79 13.83 10.19
C SER A 32 -10.61 14.65 11.49
N GLY A 33 -10.05 15.86 11.41
CA GLY A 33 -9.94 16.79 12.55
C GLY A 33 -8.53 16.92 13.14
N ASP A 34 -7.51 16.28 12.55
CA ASP A 34 -6.11 16.45 12.98
C ASP A 34 -5.54 17.77 12.45
N LEU A 35 -5.87 18.87 13.15
CA LEU A 35 -5.49 20.24 12.80
C LEU A 35 -3.96 20.43 12.77
N THR A 36 -3.24 19.76 13.66
CA THR A 36 -1.77 19.80 13.72
C THR A 36 -1.18 19.21 12.44
N LEU A 37 -1.64 18.01 12.05
CA LEU A 37 -1.23 17.41 10.78
C LEU A 37 -1.62 18.28 9.59
N LYS A 38 -2.84 18.82 9.56
CA LYS A 38 -3.33 19.71 8.49
C LYS A 38 -2.43 20.94 8.32
N ILE A 39 -2.09 21.61 9.43
CA ILE A 39 -1.20 22.77 9.44
C ILE A 39 0.20 22.38 8.96
N HIS A 40 0.74 21.24 9.41
CA HIS A 40 2.05 20.77 8.95
C HIS A 40 2.09 20.41 7.47
N LEU A 41 1.03 19.80 6.94
CA LEU A 41 0.90 19.49 5.51
C LEU A 41 0.80 20.75 4.65
N MET A 42 0.13 21.80 5.14
CA MET A 42 -0.04 23.08 4.43
C MET A 42 1.19 24.00 4.53
N ASN A 43 1.89 24.01 5.67
CA ASN A 43 2.96 24.96 5.96
C ASN A 43 4.35 24.49 5.51
N LEU A 44 4.57 23.18 5.32
CA LEU A 44 5.90 22.65 5.08
C LEU A 44 6.18 22.49 3.58
N GLY A 45 6.89 23.45 3.00
CA GLY A 45 7.37 23.44 1.61
C GLY A 45 8.34 22.30 1.24
N LYS A 46 8.56 21.32 2.13
CA LYS A 46 9.40 20.13 1.90
C LYS A 46 8.81 18.92 2.62
N SER A 47 8.11 18.09 1.85
CA SER A 47 8.05 16.61 1.82
C SER A 47 8.39 15.74 3.06
N ALA A 48 8.48 16.24 4.29
CA ALA A 48 9.03 15.48 5.42
C ALA A 48 8.27 14.16 5.63
N TYR A 49 6.95 14.24 5.80
CA TYR A 49 6.09 13.08 6.02
C TYR A 49 6.04 12.11 4.85
N ILE A 50 6.36 12.57 3.64
CA ILE A 50 6.27 11.80 2.41
C ILE A 50 7.64 11.25 1.98
N SER A 51 8.69 11.58 2.73
CA SER A 51 10.01 11.01 2.52
C SER A 51 9.96 9.48 2.70
N PRO A 52 10.74 8.72 1.91
CA PRO A 52 10.83 7.27 2.07
C PRO A 52 11.18 6.83 3.50
N ILE A 53 11.99 7.65 4.20
CA ILE A 53 12.40 7.39 5.59
C ILE A 53 11.19 7.40 6.51
N ILE A 54 10.38 8.47 6.49
CA ILE A 54 9.22 8.59 7.37
C ILE A 54 8.14 7.56 7.00
N LYS A 55 7.94 7.26 5.71
CA LYS A 55 7.06 6.17 5.28
C LYS A 55 7.49 4.82 5.90
N ASN A 56 8.78 4.51 5.86
CA ASN A 56 9.31 3.26 6.42
C ASN A 56 9.21 3.21 7.95
N GLU A 57 9.48 4.31 8.65
CA GLU A 57 9.31 4.39 10.10
C GLU A 57 7.86 4.17 10.54
N ILE A 58 6.92 4.77 9.82
CA ILE A 58 5.48 4.56 10.05
C ILE A 58 5.13 3.09 9.82
N LEU A 59 5.57 2.49 8.70
CA LEU A 59 5.32 1.07 8.42
C LEU A 59 5.91 0.16 9.50
N GLN A 60 7.11 0.45 10.01
CA GLN A 60 7.72 -0.31 11.11
C GLN A 60 6.89 -0.26 12.39
N LYS A 61 6.29 0.89 12.72
CA LYS A 61 5.40 1.01 13.91
C LYS A 61 4.17 0.11 13.78
N TYR A 62 3.63 -0.01 12.58
CA TYR A 62 2.47 -0.86 12.31
C TYR A 62 2.84 -2.30 11.96
N ALA A 63 4.13 -2.68 11.98
CA ALA A 63 4.58 -4.02 11.61
C ALA A 63 3.90 -5.11 12.47
N ALA A 64 3.73 -4.88 13.77
CA ALA A 64 3.02 -5.82 14.64
C ALA A 64 1.56 -6.02 14.21
N LEU A 65 0.84 -4.95 13.87
CA LEU A 65 -0.53 -5.04 13.37
C LEU A 65 -0.57 -5.76 12.02
N LEU A 66 0.37 -5.46 11.13
CA LEU A 66 0.49 -6.09 9.83
C LEU A 66 0.69 -7.61 9.96
N THR A 67 1.51 -8.07 10.91
CA THR A 67 1.69 -9.50 11.16
C THR A 67 0.40 -10.18 11.64
N LEU A 68 -0.47 -9.46 12.34
CA LEU A 68 -1.75 -9.98 12.81
C LEU A 68 -2.73 -10.16 11.64
N ILE A 69 -2.79 -9.17 10.74
CA ILE A 69 -3.58 -9.24 9.50
C ILE A 69 -3.10 -10.40 8.61
N GLN A 70 -1.78 -10.55 8.46
CA GLN A 70 -1.20 -11.67 7.70
C GLN A 70 -1.58 -13.03 8.30
N LYS A 71 -1.57 -13.16 9.63
CA LYS A 71 -2.01 -14.39 10.30
C LYS A 71 -3.49 -14.69 10.07
N GLU A 72 -4.37 -13.69 10.12
CA GLU A 72 -5.79 -13.90 9.80
C GLU A 72 -6.00 -14.36 8.36
N ILE A 73 -5.28 -13.76 7.43
CA ILE A 73 -5.32 -14.16 6.02
C ILE A 73 -4.85 -15.61 5.87
N LEU A 74 -3.75 -15.98 6.53
CA LEU A 74 -3.24 -17.35 6.50
C LEU A 74 -4.25 -18.36 7.08
N LEU A 75 -4.93 -18.00 8.17
CA LEU A 75 -6.00 -18.84 8.73
C LEU A 75 -7.13 -19.05 7.73
N LYS A 76 -7.58 -17.99 7.03
CA LYS A 76 -8.64 -18.09 6.01
C LYS A 76 -8.22 -18.95 4.83
N ILE A 77 -6.97 -18.82 4.37
CA ILE A 77 -6.41 -19.66 3.30
C ILE A 77 -6.36 -21.13 3.73
N ASN A 78 -5.90 -21.41 4.95
CA ASN A 78 -5.81 -22.78 5.48
C ASN A 78 -7.18 -23.43 5.70
N GLN A 79 -8.23 -22.62 5.92
CA GLN A 79 -9.61 -23.08 6.05
C GLN A 79 -10.33 -23.21 4.70
N ALA A 80 -9.77 -22.65 3.63
CA ALA A 80 -10.41 -22.68 2.32
C ALA A 80 -10.32 -24.09 1.71
N ASN A 81 -11.46 -24.61 1.25
CA ASN A 81 -11.51 -25.91 0.58
C ASN A 81 -10.81 -25.91 -0.79
N PHE A 82 -10.72 -24.74 -1.42
CA PHE A 82 -10.17 -24.58 -2.76
C PHE A 82 -9.19 -23.40 -2.80
N LEU A 83 -7.99 -23.69 -3.30
CA LEU A 83 -6.87 -22.77 -3.42
C LEU A 83 -6.26 -22.91 -4.82
N THR A 84 -5.82 -21.81 -5.40
CA THR A 84 -5.02 -21.79 -6.63
C THR A 84 -3.90 -20.78 -6.49
N ILE A 85 -2.73 -21.12 -7.00
CA ILE A 85 -1.57 -20.22 -7.04
C ILE A 85 -1.27 -19.97 -8.53
N LEU A 86 -1.27 -18.70 -8.91
CA LEU A 86 -0.87 -18.22 -10.22
C LEU A 86 0.53 -17.61 -10.10
N ALA A 87 1.41 -18.00 -10.99
CA ALA A 87 2.74 -17.41 -11.13
C ALA A 87 2.84 -16.84 -12.54
N ASP A 88 3.06 -15.53 -12.65
CA ASP A 88 3.25 -14.86 -13.93
C ASP A 88 4.67 -14.29 -13.98
N GLU A 89 5.44 -14.77 -14.94
CA GLU A 89 6.82 -14.38 -15.16
C GLU A 89 6.88 -13.33 -16.27
N THR A 90 7.48 -12.19 -15.97
CA THR A 90 7.68 -11.10 -16.92
C THR A 90 9.16 -10.84 -17.12
N TYR A 91 9.58 -10.82 -18.39
CA TYR A 91 10.95 -10.53 -18.79
C TYR A 91 11.04 -9.07 -19.25
N ASP A 92 11.73 -8.23 -18.47
CA ASP A 92 12.00 -6.85 -18.87
C ASP A 92 13.13 -6.80 -19.91
N ILE A 93 12.77 -6.70 -21.19
CA ILE A 93 13.69 -6.70 -22.34
C ILE A 93 14.67 -5.50 -22.31
N ILE A 94 14.39 -4.46 -21.52
CA ILE A 94 15.04 -3.14 -21.61
C ILE A 94 16.31 -3.02 -20.75
N ILE A 95 16.43 -3.78 -19.65
CA ILE A 95 17.61 -3.81 -18.78
C ILE A 95 17.97 -5.27 -18.58
N TYR A 96 19.05 -5.71 -19.23
CA TYR A 96 19.58 -7.07 -19.08
C TYR A 96 19.64 -7.45 -17.58
N LEU A 97 18.91 -8.50 -17.20
CA LEU A 97 19.02 -9.31 -15.98
C LEU A 97 18.09 -9.07 -14.76
N ILE A 98 16.85 -8.57 -14.93
CA ILE A 98 15.85 -8.60 -13.83
C ILE A 98 14.58 -9.30 -14.29
N GLU A 99 14.45 -10.58 -13.95
CA GLU A 99 13.18 -11.30 -14.05
C GLU A 99 12.26 -10.89 -12.90
N GLN A 100 11.04 -10.48 -13.24
CA GLN A 100 10.02 -10.19 -12.24
C GLN A 100 8.97 -11.30 -12.29
N MET A 101 8.82 -12.01 -11.16
CA MET A 101 7.76 -12.99 -10.98
C MET A 101 6.69 -12.42 -10.04
N SER A 102 5.46 -12.35 -10.54
CA SER A 102 4.30 -12.07 -9.70
C SER A 102 3.64 -13.38 -9.27
N LEU A 103 3.30 -13.46 -7.99
CA LEU A 103 2.60 -14.57 -7.38
C LEU A 103 1.24 -14.08 -6.91
N CYS A 104 0.20 -14.78 -7.32
CA CYS A 104 -1.17 -14.49 -6.98
C CYS A 104 -1.83 -15.74 -6.36
N VAL A 105 -2.31 -15.60 -5.13
CA VAL A 105 -3.03 -16.65 -4.40
C VAL A 105 -4.52 -16.36 -4.46
N ARG A 106 -5.29 -17.29 -5.03
CA ARG A 106 -6.75 -17.24 -5.06
C ARG A 106 -7.35 -18.31 -4.17
N TYR A 107 -8.27 -17.94 -3.29
CA TYR A 107 -8.95 -18.87 -2.40
C TYR A 107 -10.43 -18.52 -2.27
N ILE A 108 -11.26 -19.53 -1.99
CA ILE A 108 -12.68 -19.34 -1.72
C ILE A 108 -12.86 -19.07 -0.23
N ASN A 109 -13.50 -17.94 0.10
CA ASN A 109 -13.89 -17.62 1.47
C ASN A 109 -15.32 -17.07 1.47
N ASP A 110 -16.19 -17.68 2.27
CA ASP A 110 -17.63 -17.37 2.35
C ASP A 110 -18.33 -17.40 0.98
N GLY A 111 -17.98 -18.38 0.14
CA GLY A 111 -18.52 -18.52 -1.22
C GLY A 111 -18.04 -17.48 -2.24
N CYS A 112 -17.17 -16.55 -1.82
CA CYS A 112 -16.57 -15.54 -2.69
C CYS A 112 -15.11 -15.87 -3.01
N ILE A 113 -14.66 -15.59 -4.22
CA ILE A 113 -13.26 -15.69 -4.60
C ILE A 113 -12.51 -14.48 -4.04
N ARG A 114 -11.40 -14.72 -3.34
CA ARG A 114 -10.48 -13.71 -2.84
C ARG A 114 -9.11 -13.90 -3.46
N GLU A 115 -8.40 -12.81 -3.67
CA GLU A 115 -7.09 -12.79 -4.33
C GLU A 115 -6.08 -11.98 -3.51
N ILE A 116 -4.84 -12.47 -3.45
CA ILE A 116 -3.69 -11.81 -2.81
C ILE A 116 -2.51 -11.88 -3.78
N GLN A 117 -1.89 -10.74 -4.07
CA GLN A 117 -0.73 -10.63 -4.97
C GLN A 117 0.46 -10.00 -4.24
N ASN A 118 1.68 -10.36 -4.62
CA ASN A 118 2.94 -9.80 -4.10
C ASN A 118 3.32 -8.45 -4.72
#